data_AF-A0A1Y0GZ41-F1
#
_entry.id   AF-A0A1Y0GZ41-F1
#
_cell.length_a   1.000
_cell.length_b   1.000
_cell.length_c   1.000
_cell.angle_alpha   90.00
_cell.angle_beta   90.00
_cell.angle_gamma   90.00
#
_symmetry.space_group_name_H-M   'P 1'
#
loop_
_entity.id
_entity.type
_entity.pdbx_description
1 polymer ?
#
loop_
_entity_poly.entity_id
_entity_poly.type
_entity_poly.pdbx_seq_one_letter_code
_entity_poly.pdbx_strand_id
1 'polypeptide(L)'
;MSGRVITVLGAGNMRTGPAVVSTLSQWYPDFPVTVHLFDANPERLELIRLLAEQLMDAWNSEVPVFGFQDWDLACKGTTDLIVTLHEDCARRMRGGGRSVALEYFEKAEPMDFYLGGDRNKPTPVDQLSEQTKRLLIAPDSGEVSRVWILREVVSNVLRELDGVRVLNLMRGVELMAVEGVEWPDAVNEEALTVVPHQILRWVRGDEEMDELRRAGSDSPLLRWLVESERVG
;
A
#
# COMPACT_ATOMS: atom_id res chain seq x y z
N MET A 1 19.45 -19.47 8.17
CA MET A 1 18.57 -18.46 8.79
C MET A 1 17.47 -18.17 7.80
N SER A 2 16.21 -18.36 8.16
CA SER A 2 15.08 -17.94 7.32
C SER A 2 15.04 -16.42 7.30
N GLY A 3 14.98 -15.80 6.11
CA GLY A 3 14.87 -14.35 5.98
C GLY A 3 13.56 -13.83 6.58
N ARG A 4 13.52 -12.54 6.90
CA ARG A 4 12.34 -11.86 7.41
C ARG A 4 11.49 -11.35 6.25
N VAL A 5 10.16 -11.50 6.34
CA VAL A 5 9.24 -11.03 5.30
C VAL A 5 8.28 -10.03 5.93
N ILE A 6 8.38 -8.79 5.50
CA ILE A 6 7.53 -7.69 5.95
C ILE A 6 6.43 -7.49 4.93
N THR A 7 5.19 -7.69 5.35
CA THR A 7 4.02 -7.44 4.50
C THR A 7 3.33 -6.15 4.93
N VAL A 8 3.14 -5.23 3.99
CA VAL A 8 2.39 -3.98 4.18
C VAL A 8 0.98 -4.16 3.61
N LEU A 9 0.00 -4.30 4.51
CA LEU A 9 -1.42 -4.44 4.16
C LEU A 9 -2.04 -3.06 3.93
N GLY A 10 -2.53 -2.83 2.72
CA GLY A 10 -3.10 -1.53 2.29
C GLY A 10 -2.03 -0.50 1.94
N ALA A 11 -0.93 -0.94 1.33
CA ALA A 11 0.23 -0.12 0.99
C ALA A 11 -0.14 1.10 0.13
N GLY A 12 -1.21 1.00 -0.67
CA GLY A 12 -1.78 2.06 -1.50
C GLY A 12 -2.50 3.18 -0.71
N ASN A 13 -2.50 3.14 0.62
CA ASN A 13 -3.01 4.24 1.42
C ASN A 13 -2.11 5.48 1.26
N MET A 14 -2.56 6.47 0.48
CA MET A 14 -1.79 7.69 0.16
C MET A 14 -1.36 8.51 1.38
N ARG A 15 -1.98 8.31 2.55
CA ARG A 15 -1.54 8.96 3.78
C ARG A 15 -0.28 8.30 4.35
N THR A 16 -0.28 6.98 4.48
CA THR A 16 0.72 6.22 5.24
C THR A 16 1.74 5.55 4.33
N GLY A 17 1.31 5.08 3.16
CA GLY A 17 2.11 4.33 2.19
C GLY A 17 3.45 4.98 1.87
N PRO A 18 3.48 6.26 1.42
CA PRO A 18 4.74 6.96 1.13
C PRO A 18 5.71 6.97 2.31
N ALA A 19 5.23 7.29 3.51
CA ALA A 19 6.06 7.36 4.71
C ALA A 19 6.59 5.96 5.10
N VAL A 20 5.76 4.92 4.96
CA VAL A 20 6.14 3.54 5.23
C VAL A 20 7.25 3.09 4.28
N VAL A 21 7.09 3.25 2.97
CA VAL A 21 8.13 2.83 2.02
C VAL A 21 9.40 3.65 2.18
N SER A 22 9.29 4.93 2.54
CA SER A 22 10.42 5.77 2.92
C SER A 22 11.15 5.29 4.17
N THR A 23 10.43 4.78 5.16
CA THR A 23 11.08 4.19 6.33
C THR A 23 11.84 2.92 5.95
N LEU A 24 11.18 2.05 5.16
CA LEU A 24 11.75 0.76 4.75
C LEU A 24 13.00 0.93 3.89
N SER A 25 13.07 1.95 3.04
CA SER A 25 14.25 2.23 2.21
C SER A 25 15.41 2.88 2.96
N GLN A 26 15.21 3.30 4.21
CA GLN A 26 16.28 3.83 5.08
C GLN A 26 16.68 2.83 6.18
N TRP A 27 16.06 1.65 6.21
CA TRP A 27 16.39 0.61 7.16
C TRP A 27 17.35 -0.39 6.54
N TYR A 28 18.51 -0.57 7.18
CA TYR A 28 19.60 -1.42 6.72
C TYR A 28 19.78 -2.59 7.70
N PRO A 29 18.98 -3.65 7.57
CA PRO A 29 19.04 -4.81 8.46
C PRO A 29 20.31 -5.64 8.21
N ASP A 30 20.89 -6.20 9.27
CA ASP A 30 22.04 -7.12 9.19
C ASP A 30 21.68 -8.55 8.72
N PHE A 31 20.41 -8.77 8.34
CA PHE A 31 19.88 -10.06 7.92
C PHE A 31 18.99 -9.91 6.67
N PRO A 32 18.78 -10.99 5.89
CA PRO A 32 17.95 -10.93 4.70
C PRO A 32 16.50 -10.52 5.04
N VAL A 33 16.03 -9.47 4.39
CA VAL A 33 14.66 -8.97 4.46
C VAL A 33 14.05 -8.92 3.08
N THR A 34 12.76 -9.25 2.97
CA THR A 34 11.94 -8.97 1.78
C THR A 34 10.72 -8.17 2.19
N VAL A 35 10.32 -7.20 1.36
CA VAL A 35 9.10 -6.41 1.55
C VAL A 35 8.04 -6.81 0.54
N HIS A 36 6.86 -7.19 1.02
CA HIS A 36 5.66 -7.41 0.22
C HIS A 36 4.70 -6.25 0.43
N LEU A 37 4.34 -5.56 -0.65
CA LEU A 37 3.32 -4.52 -0.66
C LEU A 37 2.02 -5.12 -1.16
N PHE A 38 0.94 -4.99 -0.40
CA PHE A 38 -0.38 -5.41 -0.82
C PHE A 38 -1.36 -4.25 -0.80
N ASP A 39 -2.10 -4.10 -1.89
CA ASP A 39 -3.33 -3.29 -1.93
C ASP A 39 -4.27 -3.89 -2.98
N ALA A 40 -5.56 -3.95 -2.65
CA ALA A 40 -6.57 -4.46 -3.58
C ALA A 40 -6.87 -3.45 -4.71
N ASN A 41 -6.40 -2.21 -4.59
CA ASN A 41 -6.44 -1.20 -5.65
C ASN A 41 -5.13 -1.24 -6.47
N PRO A 42 -5.16 -1.71 -7.72
CA PRO A 42 -3.95 -1.94 -8.51
C PRO A 42 -3.20 -0.65 -8.86
N GLU A 43 -3.90 0.45 -9.10
CA GLU A 43 -3.29 1.74 -9.46
C GLU A 43 -2.54 2.34 -8.27
N ARG A 44 -3.13 2.25 -7.07
CA ARG A 44 -2.48 2.73 -5.84
C ARG A 44 -1.30 1.86 -5.45
N LEU A 45 -1.43 0.54 -5.60
CA LEU A 45 -0.33 -0.39 -5.38
C LEU A 45 0.85 -0.09 -6.30
N GLU A 46 0.59 0.06 -7.59
CA GLU A 46 1.63 0.32 -8.59
C GLU A 46 2.34 1.64 -8.31
N LEU A 47 1.59 2.70 -7.98
CA LEU A 47 2.18 3.99 -7.65
C LEU A 47 3.12 3.91 -6.43
N ILE A 48 2.73 3.18 -5.39
CA ILE A 48 3.57 3.02 -4.19
C ILE A 48 4.74 2.07 -4.44
N ARG A 49 4.58 1.04 -5.28
CA ARG A 49 5.69 0.17 -5.71
C ARG A 49 6.75 0.97 -6.46
N LEU A 50 6.35 1.79 -7.43
CA LEU A 50 7.28 2.66 -8.18
C LEU A 50 8.00 3.64 -7.25
N LEU A 51 7.28 4.22 -6.28
CA LEU A 51 7.91 5.07 -5.26
C LEU A 51 8.92 4.29 -4.42
N ALA A 52 8.56 3.10 -3.97
CA ALA A 52 9.45 2.26 -3.17
C ALA A 52 10.74 1.95 -3.95
N GLU A 53 10.64 1.52 -5.21
CA GLU A 53 11.78 1.23 -6.06
C GLU A 53 12.68 2.46 -6.24
N GLN A 54 12.09 3.63 -6.51
CA GLN A 54 12.84 4.88 -6.62
C GLN A 54 13.58 5.23 -5.32
N LEU A 55 12.96 5.01 -4.16
CA LEU A 55 13.56 5.31 -2.86
C LEU A 55 14.64 4.30 -2.48
N MET A 56 14.45 3.02 -2.80
CA MET A 56 15.46 1.98 -2.58
C MET A 56 16.72 2.29 -3.40
N ASP A 57 16.56 2.67 -4.67
CA ASP A 57 17.67 3.10 -5.53
C ASP A 57 18.34 4.38 -5.00
N ALA A 58 17.55 5.43 -4.75
CA ALA A 58 18.07 6.72 -4.29
C ALA A 58 18.86 6.63 -2.97
N TRP A 59 18.50 5.70 -2.09
CA TRP A 59 19.13 5.52 -0.79
C TRP A 59 20.00 4.27 -0.68
N ASN A 60 20.32 3.62 -1.81
CA ASN A 60 21.16 2.42 -1.88
C ASN A 60 20.71 1.31 -0.91
N SER A 61 19.41 1.11 -0.78
CA SER A 61 18.87 -0.01 -0.02
C SER A 61 18.77 -1.24 -0.92
N GLU A 62 19.31 -2.35 -0.44
CA GLU A 62 19.28 -3.64 -1.14
C GLU A 62 18.04 -4.47 -0.80
N VAL A 63 17.10 -3.93 -0.01
CA VAL A 63 15.89 -4.64 0.42
C VAL A 63 14.95 -4.82 -0.79
N PRO A 64 14.71 -6.06 -1.26
CA PRO A 64 13.79 -6.29 -2.38
C PRO A 64 12.34 -5.96 -1.97
N VAL A 65 11.63 -5.30 -2.89
CA VAL A 65 10.23 -4.89 -2.73
C VAL A 65 9.39 -5.50 -3.84
N PHE A 66 8.25 -6.09 -3.49
CA PHE A 66 7.33 -6.71 -4.45
C PHE A 66 5.90 -6.25 -4.22
N GLY A 67 5.19 -5.92 -5.29
CA GLY A 67 3.75 -5.58 -5.24
C GLY A 67 2.87 -6.80 -5.55
N PHE A 68 1.87 -7.04 -4.71
CA PHE A 68 0.89 -8.12 -4.87
C PHE A 68 -0.55 -7.61 -4.81
N GLN A 69 -1.38 -8.02 -5.77
CA GLN A 69 -2.84 -7.79 -5.74
C GLN A 69 -3.60 -8.97 -5.13
N ASP A 70 -2.93 -10.12 -4.98
CA ASP A 70 -3.47 -11.33 -4.38
C ASP A 70 -2.92 -11.48 -2.96
N TRP A 71 -3.82 -11.49 -1.97
CA TRP A 71 -3.46 -11.60 -0.56
C TRP A 71 -2.79 -12.95 -0.27
N ASP A 72 -3.26 -14.04 -0.89
CA ASP A 72 -2.72 -15.39 -0.68
C ASP A 72 -1.26 -15.49 -1.12
N LEU A 73 -0.82 -14.62 -2.04
CA LEU A 73 0.57 -14.50 -2.45
C LEU A 73 1.34 -13.55 -1.55
N ALA A 74 0.76 -12.37 -1.26
CA ALA A 74 1.39 -11.35 -0.42
C ALA A 74 1.73 -11.87 0.99
N CYS A 75 0.85 -12.69 1.57
CA CYS A 75 0.98 -13.13 2.95
C CYS A 75 2.01 -14.26 3.15
N LYS A 76 2.50 -14.89 2.07
CA LYS A 76 3.40 -16.05 2.16
C LYS A 76 4.70 -15.72 2.88
N GLY A 77 4.94 -16.45 3.96
CA GLY A 77 6.16 -16.31 4.77
C GLY A 77 6.22 -15.04 5.61
N THR A 78 5.14 -14.25 5.67
CA THR A 78 5.08 -13.02 6.47
C THR A 78 5.49 -13.31 7.91
N THR A 79 6.51 -12.60 8.38
CA THR A 79 6.94 -12.58 9.78
C THR A 79 6.45 -11.32 10.49
N ASP A 80 6.23 -10.25 9.73
CA ASP A 80 5.85 -8.93 10.21
C ASP A 80 4.76 -8.34 9.33
N LEU A 81 3.67 -7.90 9.94
CA LEU A 81 2.55 -7.27 9.25
C LEU A 81 2.44 -5.80 9.67
N ILE A 82 2.59 -4.90 8.71
CA ILE A 82 2.32 -3.47 8.88
C ILE A 82 0.94 -3.19 8.30
N VAL A 83 0.00 -2.79 9.16
CA VAL A 83 -1.39 -2.55 8.77
C VAL A 83 -1.62 -1.06 8.50
N THR A 84 -1.75 -0.72 7.23
CA THR A 84 -2.04 0.63 6.72
C THR A 84 -3.41 0.72 6.02
N LEU A 85 -4.27 -0.27 6.29
CA LEU A 85 -5.49 -0.49 5.53
C LEU A 85 -6.41 0.74 5.51
N HIS A 86 -6.88 1.09 4.31
CA HIS A 86 -7.86 2.14 4.08
C HIS A 86 -9.17 1.54 3.57
N GLU A 87 -10.24 2.34 3.59
CA GLU A 87 -11.60 1.83 3.36
C GLU A 87 -11.81 1.20 1.98
N ASP A 88 -11.31 1.82 0.90
CA ASP A 88 -11.42 1.29 -0.47
C ASP A 88 -10.76 -0.10 -0.58
N CYS A 89 -9.51 -0.26 -0.13
CA CYS A 89 -8.84 -1.57 -0.11
C CYS A 89 -9.63 -2.59 0.73
N ALA A 90 -10.09 -2.21 1.93
CA ALA A 90 -10.84 -3.13 2.80
C ALA A 90 -12.16 -3.59 2.16
N ARG A 91 -12.90 -2.68 1.53
CA ARG A 91 -14.14 -3.00 0.80
C ARG A 91 -13.88 -3.93 -0.37
N ARG A 92 -12.80 -3.74 -1.13
CA ARG A 92 -12.40 -4.63 -2.22
C ARG A 92 -12.02 -6.02 -1.74
N MET A 93 -11.26 -6.12 -0.65
CA MET A 93 -10.94 -7.41 -0.02
C MET A 93 -12.19 -8.15 0.45
N ARG A 94 -13.15 -7.44 1.07
CA ARG A 94 -14.41 -8.03 1.54
C ARG A 94 -15.34 -8.43 0.41
N GLY A 95 -15.38 -7.67 -0.68
CA GLY A 95 -16.26 -7.89 -1.83
C GLY A 95 -15.91 -9.11 -2.69
N GLY A 96 -14.88 -9.89 -2.35
CA GLY A 96 -14.51 -11.12 -3.06
C GLY A 96 -14.00 -10.90 -4.49
N GLY A 97 -13.70 -9.66 -4.87
CA GLY A 97 -13.16 -9.34 -6.18
C GLY A 97 -11.67 -9.67 -6.21
N ARG A 98 -11.32 -10.92 -6.56
CA ARG A 98 -10.06 -11.17 -7.27
C ARG A 98 -9.99 -10.13 -8.38
N SER A 99 -8.90 -9.37 -8.44
CA SER A 99 -8.67 -8.39 -9.49
C SER A 99 -8.81 -9.08 -10.84
N VAL A 100 -9.94 -8.85 -11.51
CA VAL A 100 -10.23 -9.30 -12.89
C VAL A 100 -9.19 -8.75 -13.87
N ALA A 101 -8.33 -7.81 -13.43
CA ALA A 101 -7.27 -7.24 -14.23
C ALA A 101 -6.23 -8.29 -14.67
N LEU A 102 -5.81 -9.21 -13.79
CA LEU A 102 -4.76 -10.20 -14.12
C LEU A 102 -5.20 -11.24 -15.15
N GLU A 103 -6.45 -11.71 -15.11
CA GLU A 103 -6.96 -12.69 -16.07
C GLU A 103 -7.18 -12.11 -17.49
N TYR A 104 -7.24 -10.77 -17.62
CA TYR A 104 -7.47 -10.10 -18.91
C TYR A 104 -6.20 -9.52 -19.55
N PHE A 105 -5.19 -9.12 -18.78
CA PHE A 105 -3.91 -8.69 -19.36
C PHE A 105 -3.19 -9.81 -20.12
N GLU A 106 -3.42 -11.08 -19.74
CA GLU A 106 -2.89 -12.24 -20.49
C GLU A 106 -3.70 -12.57 -21.76
N LYS A 107 -4.91 -12.01 -21.94
CA LYS A 107 -5.84 -12.37 -23.02
C LYS A 107 -6.29 -11.22 -23.91
N ALA A 108 -5.97 -9.97 -23.57
CA ALA A 108 -6.37 -8.82 -24.36
C ALA A 108 -5.43 -8.64 -25.56
N GLU A 109 -5.96 -8.84 -26.77
CA GLU A 109 -5.29 -8.30 -27.96
C GLU A 109 -5.23 -6.76 -27.85
N PRO A 110 -4.14 -6.12 -28.30
CA PRO A 110 -4.00 -4.67 -28.22
C PRO A 110 -5.17 -4.00 -28.95
N MET A 111 -6.02 -3.29 -28.21
CA MET A 111 -7.10 -2.50 -28.81
C MET A 111 -6.50 -1.32 -29.58
N ASP A 112 -6.61 -1.37 -30.91
CA ASP A 112 -6.14 -0.34 -31.85
C ASP A 112 -6.99 0.95 -31.88
N PHE A 113 -7.89 1.19 -30.92
CA PHE A 113 -8.80 2.33 -30.97
C PHE A 113 -8.88 3.10 -29.65
N TYR A 114 -7.88 3.93 -29.39
CA TYR A 114 -8.07 5.14 -28.58
C TYR A 114 -8.58 6.26 -29.48
N LEU A 115 -9.89 6.31 -29.70
CA LEU A 115 -10.54 7.46 -30.32
C LEU A 115 -10.59 8.63 -29.32
N GLY A 116 -9.64 9.56 -29.46
CA GLY A 116 -9.91 10.99 -29.31
C GLY A 116 -10.30 11.53 -27.93
N GLY A 117 -9.67 11.08 -26.85
CA GLY A 117 -9.68 11.84 -25.59
C GLY A 117 -8.71 13.02 -25.67
N ASP A 118 -9.14 14.22 -25.26
CA ASP A 118 -8.23 15.34 -25.02
C ASP A 118 -7.23 14.94 -23.92
N ARG A 119 -5.96 14.72 -24.29
CA ARG A 119 -4.91 14.26 -23.37
C ARG A 119 -4.68 15.21 -22.19
N ASN A 120 -5.18 16.44 -22.26
CA ASN A 120 -5.06 17.44 -21.21
C ASN A 120 -6.32 17.59 -20.36
N LYS A 121 -7.38 16.79 -20.60
CA LYS A 121 -8.59 16.81 -19.79
C LYS A 121 -8.97 15.40 -19.35
N PRO A 122 -9.41 15.21 -18.10
CA PRO A 122 -9.91 13.92 -17.68
C PRO A 122 -11.10 13.50 -18.54
N THR A 123 -11.08 12.26 -19.03
CA THR A 123 -12.19 11.68 -19.78
C THR A 123 -13.47 11.72 -18.93
N PRO A 124 -14.57 12.30 -19.43
CA PRO A 124 -15.84 12.35 -18.70
C PRO A 124 -16.30 10.97 -18.24
N VAL A 125 -16.89 10.87 -17.04
CA VAL A 125 -17.23 9.58 -16.39
C VAL A 125 -18.20 8.75 -17.22
N ASP A 126 -19.11 9.39 -17.94
CA ASP A 126 -20.06 8.77 -18.87
C ASP A 126 -19.39 8.18 -20.12
N GLN A 127 -18.19 8.66 -20.46
CA GLN A 127 -17.36 8.20 -21.57
C GLN A 127 -16.29 7.19 -21.15
N LEU A 128 -16.18 6.91 -19.84
CA LEU A 128 -15.32 5.85 -19.34
C LEU A 128 -15.90 4.48 -19.71
N SER A 129 -15.02 3.54 -20.03
CA SER A 129 -15.43 2.15 -20.20
C SER A 129 -16.02 1.62 -18.89
N GLU A 130 -16.95 0.66 -18.96
CA GLU A 130 -17.48 -0.02 -17.77
C GLU A 130 -16.37 -0.64 -16.90
N GLN A 131 -15.24 -0.98 -17.52
CA GLN A 131 -14.02 -1.44 -16.85
C GLN A 131 -13.37 -0.34 -16.01
N THR A 132 -13.13 0.84 -16.60
CA THR A 132 -12.58 1.99 -15.87
C THR A 132 -13.55 2.46 -14.78
N LYS A 133 -14.86 2.41 -15.03
CA LYS A 133 -15.87 2.67 -13.99
C LYS A 133 -15.74 1.70 -12.82
N ARG A 134 -15.53 0.40 -13.04
CA ARG A 134 -15.32 -0.60 -11.96
C ARG A 134 -13.99 -0.42 -11.20
N LEU A 135 -12.95 0.10 -11.85
CA LEU A 135 -11.70 0.48 -11.18
C LEU A 135 -11.91 1.70 -10.28
N LEU A 136 -12.69 2.68 -10.74
CA LEU A 136 -12.95 3.94 -10.02
C LEU A 136 -14.05 3.85 -8.95
N ILE A 137 -15.03 2.96 -9.11
CA ILE A 137 -16.13 2.76 -8.16
C ILE A 137 -15.66 1.80 -7.07
N ALA A 138 -15.48 2.31 -5.85
CA ALA A 138 -15.40 1.46 -4.68
C ALA A 138 -16.71 0.64 -4.57
N PRO A 139 -16.66 -0.69 -4.38
CA PRO A 139 -17.86 -1.51 -4.31
C PRO A 139 -18.84 -0.94 -3.27
N ASP A 140 -20.09 -0.80 -3.71
CA ASP A 140 -21.12 0.00 -3.07
C ASP A 140 -21.36 -0.34 -1.60
N SER A 141 -21.63 0.73 -0.89
CA SER A 141 -21.87 0.93 0.53
C SER A 141 -23.08 0.15 1.06
N GLY A 142 -22.85 -1.03 1.61
CA GLY A 142 -23.68 -1.41 2.76
C GLY A 142 -23.56 -0.33 3.86
N GLU A 143 -24.61 -0.11 4.67
CA GLU A 143 -24.68 0.79 5.86
C GLU A 143 -23.69 0.43 6.98
N VAL A 144 -22.57 -0.18 6.64
CA VAL A 144 -21.60 -0.71 7.56
C VAL A 144 -20.53 0.35 7.76
N SER A 145 -20.34 0.75 9.02
CA SER A 145 -19.36 1.77 9.38
C SER A 145 -17.95 1.41 8.89
N ARG A 146 -17.19 2.42 8.47
CA ARG A 146 -15.77 2.31 8.08
C ARG A 146 -14.95 1.51 9.10
N VAL A 147 -15.09 1.83 10.40
CA VAL A 147 -14.34 1.19 11.49
C VAL A 147 -14.64 -0.30 11.56
N TRP A 148 -15.89 -0.69 11.38
CA TRP A 148 -16.28 -2.09 11.40
C TRP A 148 -15.65 -2.85 10.23
N ILE A 149 -15.67 -2.30 9.01
CA ILE A 149 -15.10 -2.97 7.82
C ILE A 149 -13.60 -3.17 7.98
N LEU A 150 -12.89 -2.13 8.44
CA LEU A 150 -11.44 -2.21 8.67
C LEU A 150 -11.11 -3.28 9.71
N ARG A 151 -11.86 -3.32 10.83
CA ARG A 151 -11.67 -4.33 11.87
C ARG A 151 -11.96 -5.74 11.38
N GLU A 152 -13.05 -5.93 10.63
CA GLU A 152 -13.44 -7.24 10.10
C GLU A 152 -12.35 -7.79 9.17
N VAL A 153 -11.91 -6.99 8.19
CA VAL A 153 -10.88 -7.41 7.23
C VAL A 153 -9.57 -7.74 7.93
N VAL A 154 -9.10 -6.86 8.84
CA VAL A 154 -7.85 -7.13 9.56
C VAL A 154 -7.99 -8.36 10.48
N SER A 155 -9.13 -8.55 11.13
CA SER A 155 -9.36 -9.75 11.94
C SER A 155 -9.32 -11.04 11.13
N ASN A 156 -9.81 -11.02 9.88
CA ASN A 156 -9.73 -12.18 8.99
C ASN A 156 -8.28 -12.45 8.59
N VAL A 157 -7.53 -11.41 8.19
CA VAL A 157 -6.09 -11.50 7.90
C VAL A 157 -5.31 -12.07 9.08
N LEU A 158 -5.55 -11.57 10.29
CA LEU A 158 -4.83 -12.01 11.49
C LEU A 158 -5.17 -13.44 11.92
N ARG A 159 -6.30 -14.01 11.47
CA ARG A 159 -6.61 -15.44 11.70
C ARG A 159 -5.82 -16.37 10.78
N GLU A 160 -5.39 -15.88 9.61
CA GLU A 160 -4.62 -16.63 8.63
C GLU A 160 -3.12 -16.60 8.94
N LEU A 161 -2.68 -15.64 9.75
CA LEU A 161 -1.29 -15.42 10.11
C LEU A 161 -1.04 -15.87 11.56
N ASP A 162 -0.23 -16.92 11.74
CA ASP A 162 0.17 -17.41 13.07
C ASP A 162 1.55 -16.86 13.46
N GLY A 163 1.70 -16.43 14.73
CA GLY A 163 2.97 -15.93 15.28
C GLY A 163 3.54 -14.66 14.65
N VAL A 164 2.79 -13.96 13.80
CA VAL A 164 3.25 -12.75 13.10
C VAL A 164 3.24 -11.55 14.04
N ARG A 165 4.32 -10.73 13.99
CA ARG A 165 4.33 -9.45 14.70
C ARG A 165 3.55 -8.41 13.90
N VAL A 166 2.66 -7.67 14.56
CA VAL A 166 1.75 -6.74 13.88
C VAL A 166 1.95 -5.33 14.40
N LEU A 167 2.07 -4.37 13.48
CA LEU A 167 2.01 -2.94 13.75
C LEU A 167 0.78 -2.35 13.08
N ASN A 168 -0.06 -1.67 13.86
CA ASN A 168 -1.23 -0.98 13.36
C ASN A 168 -0.95 0.51 13.16
N LEU A 169 -0.95 0.96 11.91
CA LEU A 169 -0.82 2.36 11.51
C LEU A 169 -2.16 2.96 11.06
N MET A 170 -3.28 2.26 11.24
CA MET A 170 -4.60 2.80 10.93
C MET A 170 -5.03 3.82 11.97
N ARG A 171 -5.35 5.05 11.52
CA ARG A 171 -5.86 6.10 12.41
C ARG A 171 -7.32 5.88 12.79
N GLY A 172 -7.60 5.97 14.09
CA GLY A 172 -8.94 5.86 14.67
C GLY A 172 -9.52 4.44 14.63
N VAL A 173 -8.68 3.41 14.45
CA VAL A 173 -9.09 2.00 14.47
C VAL A 173 -8.17 1.24 15.41
N GLU A 174 -8.64 1.01 16.62
CA GLU A 174 -7.93 0.15 17.57
C GLU A 174 -8.18 -1.32 17.25
N LEU A 175 -7.11 -2.11 17.29
CA LEU A 175 -7.11 -3.55 17.13
C LEU A 175 -6.70 -4.19 18.46
N MET A 176 -7.39 -5.24 18.88
CA MET A 176 -7.11 -5.93 20.13
C MET A 176 -5.73 -6.61 20.07
N ALA A 177 -4.92 -6.45 21.12
CA ALA A 177 -3.60 -7.07 21.28
C ALA A 177 -2.58 -6.77 20.16
N VAL A 178 -2.78 -5.66 19.44
CA VAL A 178 -1.87 -5.17 18.40
C VAL A 178 -1.38 -3.77 18.79
N GLU A 179 -0.08 -3.54 18.65
CA GLU A 179 0.52 -2.23 18.89
C GLU A 179 0.01 -1.21 17.86
N GLY A 180 -0.53 -0.09 18.33
CA GLY A 180 -1.03 0.99 17.48
C GLY A 180 -0.15 2.22 17.58
N VAL A 181 0.22 2.79 16.43
CA VAL A 181 0.97 4.05 16.37
C VAL A 181 0.23 5.02 15.47
N GLU A 182 -0.03 6.23 15.98
CA GLU A 182 -0.52 7.34 15.16
C GLU A 182 0.62 7.99 14.38
N TRP A 183 1.01 7.39 13.27
CA TRP A 183 2.01 7.93 12.35
C TRP A 183 1.72 7.49 10.91
N PRO A 184 1.99 8.33 9.89
CA PRO A 184 2.48 9.72 9.97
C PRO A 184 1.38 10.70 10.43
N ASP A 185 1.75 11.99 10.48
CA ASP A 185 0.83 13.07 10.82
C ASP A 185 -0.42 13.06 9.94
N ALA A 186 -1.51 13.58 10.49
CA ALA A 186 -2.76 13.66 9.77
C ALA A 186 -2.63 14.65 8.60
N VAL A 187 -2.79 14.14 7.38
CA VAL A 187 -2.91 14.94 6.17
C VAL A 187 -4.39 15.28 5.95
N ASN A 188 -4.69 16.54 5.66
CA ASN A 188 -6.05 16.97 5.35
C ASN A 188 -6.53 16.38 4.00
N GLU A 189 -7.83 16.38 3.75
CA GLU A 189 -8.39 15.75 2.53
C GLU A 189 -7.91 16.42 1.24
N GLU A 190 -7.74 17.73 1.25
CA GLU A 190 -7.24 18.50 0.10
C GLU A 190 -5.82 18.05 -0.29
N ALA A 191 -4.90 17.96 0.68
CA ALA A 191 -3.54 17.52 0.45
C ALA A 191 -3.49 16.06 -0.01
N LEU A 192 -4.39 15.19 0.45
CA LEU A 192 -4.48 13.80 -0.03
C LEU A 192 -4.79 13.70 -1.53
N THR A 193 -5.47 14.68 -2.12
CA THR A 193 -5.72 14.71 -3.58
C THR A 193 -4.45 15.02 -4.40
N VAL A 194 -3.47 15.69 -3.79
CA VAL A 194 -2.22 16.09 -4.43
C VAL A 194 -1.16 15.01 -4.29
N VAL A 195 -1.22 14.18 -3.25
CA VAL A 195 -0.21 13.14 -2.97
C VAL A 195 0.10 12.23 -4.18
N PRO A 196 -0.88 11.72 -4.96
CA PRO A 196 -0.56 10.91 -6.13
C PRO A 196 0.32 11.63 -7.16
N HIS A 197 0.03 12.91 -7.41
CA HIS A 197 0.82 13.76 -8.30
C HIS A 197 2.20 14.05 -7.71
N GLN A 198 2.28 14.26 -6.40
CA GLN A 198 3.54 14.42 -5.68
C GLN A 198 4.43 13.18 -5.85
N ILE A 199 3.86 11.97 -5.69
CA ILE A 199 4.58 10.71 -5.87
C ILE A 199 5.11 10.60 -7.31
N LEU A 200 4.29 10.94 -8.31
CA LEU A 200 4.74 10.89 -9.71
C LEU A 200 5.91 11.85 -9.98
N ARG A 201 5.92 13.05 -9.37
CA ARG A 201 7.06 13.98 -9.47
C ARG A 201 8.31 13.40 -8.85
N TRP A 202 8.21 12.80 -7.66
CA TRP A 202 9.33 12.12 -7.01
C TRP A 202 9.89 10.95 -7.84
N VAL A 203 9.01 10.08 -8.35
CA VAL A 203 9.40 8.94 -9.20
C VAL A 203 10.12 9.40 -10.49
N ARG A 204 9.75 10.56 -11.04
CA ARG A 204 10.39 11.13 -12.23
C ARG A 204 11.68 11.88 -11.93
N GLY A 205 11.99 12.14 -10.66
CA GLY A 205 13.07 13.03 -10.27
C GLY A 205 12.79 14.51 -10.57
N ASP A 206 11.53 14.89 -10.75
CA ASP A 206 11.11 16.28 -10.99
C ASP A 206 11.15 17.12 -9.70
N GLU A 207 11.21 16.47 -8.53
CA GLU A 207 11.19 17.12 -7.22
C GLU A 207 12.00 16.31 -6.19
N GLU A 208 12.66 17.02 -5.28
CA GLU A 208 13.46 16.43 -4.19
C GLU A 208 12.57 15.73 -3.15
N MET A 209 13.14 14.71 -2.50
CA MET A 209 12.43 13.84 -1.54
C MET A 209 12.84 14.08 -0.07
N ASP A 210 13.43 15.24 0.25
CA ASP A 210 13.99 15.53 1.58
C ASP A 210 12.97 15.46 2.73
N GLU A 211 11.74 15.93 2.50
CA GLU A 211 10.66 15.82 3.50
C GLU A 211 10.28 14.37 3.74
N LEU A 212 10.15 13.60 2.65
CA LEU A 212 9.82 12.18 2.72
C LEU A 212 10.95 11.39 3.40
N ARG A 213 12.20 11.72 3.11
CA ARG A 213 13.39 11.16 3.77
C ARG A 213 13.36 11.41 5.27
N ARG A 214 13.18 12.65 5.68
CA ARG A 214 13.09 13.03 7.11
C ARG A 214 11.96 12.30 7.83
N ALA A 215 10.79 12.16 7.17
CA ALA A 215 9.66 11.44 7.74
C ALA A 215 9.99 9.95 8.00
N GLY A 216 10.83 9.32 7.17
CA GLY A 216 11.25 7.94 7.35
C GLY A 216 12.37 7.75 8.39
N SER A 217 13.33 8.67 8.47
CA SER A 217 14.54 8.51 9.30
C SER A 217 14.31 8.57 10.81
N ASP A 218 13.24 9.23 11.25
CA ASP A 218 12.87 9.35 12.69
C ASP A 218 11.45 8.77 12.93
N SER A 219 11.08 7.76 12.15
CA SER A 219 9.74 7.20 12.26
C SER A 219 9.62 6.24 13.45
N PRO A 220 8.45 6.19 14.12
CA PRO A 220 8.15 5.11 15.07
C PRO A 220 8.19 3.72 14.42
N LEU A 221 7.91 3.63 13.11
CA LEU A 221 8.03 2.39 12.37
C LEU A 221 9.48 1.89 12.35
N LEU A 222 10.45 2.78 12.13
CA LEU A 222 11.88 2.41 12.17
C LEU A 222 12.27 1.85 13.53
N ARG A 223 11.82 2.50 14.61
CA ARG A 223 12.05 2.02 15.98
C ARG A 223 11.45 0.63 16.21
N TRP A 224 10.21 0.41 15.78
CA TRP A 224 9.55 -0.88 15.87
C TRP A 224 10.25 -1.98 15.04
N LEU A 225 10.84 -1.63 13.89
CA LEU A 225 11.64 -2.55 13.08
C LEU A 225 12.95 -2.94 13.78
N VAL A 226 13.66 -1.98 14.36
CA VAL A 226 14.94 -2.20 15.05
C VAL A 226 14.79 -2.90 16.39
N GLU A 227 13.76 -2.60 17.18
CA GLU A 227 13.54 -3.24 18.48
C GLU A 227 13.40 -4.76 18.36
N SER A 228 12.82 -5.23 17.26
CA SER A 228 12.68 -6.66 17.01
C SER A 228 13.97 -7.40 16.68
N GLU A 229 15.00 -6.69 16.20
CA GLU A 229 16.31 -7.27 15.93
C GLU A 229 17.01 -7.67 17.24
N ARG A 230 16.62 -7.07 18.37
CA ARG A 230 17.21 -7.33 19.68
C ARG A 230 16.60 -8.52 20.41
N VAL A 231 15.48 -9.05 19.92
CA VAL A 231 14.69 -10.11 20.60
C VAL A 231 14.85 -11.48 19.90
N GLY A 232 15.41 -11.53 18.69
CA GLY A 232 15.76 -12.76 17.96
C GLY A 232 17.22 -13.14 18.13
#